data_AF-A0A7S3ZH33-F1
#
_entry.id   AF-A0A7S3ZH33-F1
#
_cell.length_a   1.000
_cell.length_b   1.000
_cell.length_c   1.000
_cell.angle_alpha   90.00
_cell.angle_beta   90.00
_cell.angle_gamma   90.00
#
_symmetry.space_group_name_H-M   'P 1'
#
loop_
_entity.id
_entity.type
_entity.pdbx_description
1 polymer ?
#
loop_
_entity_poly.entity_id
_entity_poly.type
_entity_poly.pdbx_seq_one_letter_code
_entity_poly.pdbx_strand_id
1 'polypeptide(L)'
;AEKCTKNNTWLVVDGTQALGAMPLSVSKLKIDFLCASVHKWLHGPYGACLLYANPKLVDKMVGFDHHERNRIGSEGDKDLPFLFGSSNAENGYEMRYRPGALRLQAGGRPNPVLLPMVAEGLAQVLEWGVERVASMLRIMTSKIQAGAAAMVIPSQVVALNRKHVDAVRDI
;
A
#
# COMPACT_ATOMS: atom_id res chain seq x y z
N ALA A 1 14.47 9.00 4.44
CA ALA A 1 13.74 10.28 4.44
C ALA A 1 14.66 11.49 4.31
N GLU A 2 15.54 11.74 5.29
CA GLU A 2 16.39 12.95 5.32
C GLU A 2 17.25 13.12 4.06
N LYS A 3 17.92 12.05 3.61
CA LYS A 3 18.73 12.06 2.38
C LYS A 3 17.90 12.44 1.14
N CYS A 4 16.69 11.89 0.99
CA CYS A 4 15.78 12.23 -0.11
C CYS A 4 15.38 13.71 -0.08
N THR A 5 15.05 14.24 1.11
CA THR A 5 14.75 15.67 1.28
C THR A 5 15.94 16.54 0.91
N LYS A 6 17.15 16.21 1.39
CA LYS A 6 18.38 16.97 1.11
C LYS A 6 18.71 17.01 -0.39
N ASN A 7 18.42 15.93 -1.11
CA ASN A 7 18.74 15.77 -2.53
C ASN A 7 17.56 16.07 -3.45
N ASN A 8 16.47 16.65 -2.95
CA ASN A 8 15.24 16.94 -3.71
C ASN A 8 14.75 15.72 -4.53
N THR A 9 14.81 14.53 -3.93
CA THR A 9 14.43 13.25 -4.54
C THR A 9 13.17 12.72 -3.87
N TRP A 10 12.29 12.08 -4.65
CA TRP A 10 11.08 11.47 -4.10
C TRP A 10 11.39 10.28 -3.21
N LEU A 11 10.66 10.17 -2.10
CA LEU A 11 10.71 9.02 -1.22
C LEU A 11 9.55 8.06 -1.53
N VAL A 12 9.89 6.92 -2.13
CA VAL A 12 8.97 5.80 -2.39
C VAL A 12 9.25 4.70 -1.36
N VAL A 13 8.22 4.23 -0.67
CA VAL A 13 8.34 3.21 0.38
C VAL A 13 7.46 2.01 0.07
N ASP A 14 8.03 0.81 0.10
CA ASP A 14 7.27 -0.43 0.22
C ASP A 14 6.99 -0.68 1.70
N GLY A 15 5.73 -0.44 2.10
CA GLY A 15 5.24 -0.61 3.46
C GLY A 15 4.70 -2.01 3.74
N THR A 16 4.83 -2.97 2.83
CA THR A 16 4.13 -4.27 2.90
C THR A 16 4.42 -5.05 4.20
N GLN A 17 5.62 -4.94 4.78
CA GLN A 17 5.98 -5.62 6.02
C GLN A 17 5.78 -4.76 7.29
N ALA A 18 5.46 -3.47 7.13
CA ALA A 18 5.39 -2.52 8.24
C ALA A 18 3.95 -2.03 8.51
N LEU A 19 3.18 -1.75 7.46
CA LEU A 19 1.86 -1.13 7.60
C LEU A 19 0.89 -2.10 8.29
N GLY A 20 0.31 -1.67 9.41
CA GLY A 20 -0.55 -2.50 10.28
C GLY A 20 0.22 -3.24 11.39
N ALA A 21 1.50 -3.54 11.20
CA ALA A 21 2.35 -4.19 12.22
C ALA A 21 3.08 -3.19 13.12
N MET A 22 3.43 -2.03 12.59
CA MET A 22 4.16 -1.00 13.32
C MET A 22 3.78 0.42 12.86
N PRO A 23 3.98 1.44 13.72
CA PRO A 23 3.60 2.80 13.40
C PRO A 23 4.41 3.35 12.22
N LEU A 24 3.72 3.90 11.23
CA LEU A 24 4.32 4.53 10.07
C LEU A 24 3.53 5.80 9.74
N SER A 25 4.23 6.92 9.62
CA SER A 25 3.61 8.21 9.34
C SER A 25 4.18 8.81 8.07
N VAL A 26 3.33 8.91 7.04
CA VAL A 26 3.69 9.51 5.74
C VAL A 26 4.07 10.99 5.90
N SER A 27 3.45 11.71 6.84
CA SER A 27 3.74 13.13 7.09
C SER A 27 5.08 13.32 7.81
N LYS A 28 5.34 12.56 8.89
CA LYS A 28 6.61 12.66 9.64
C LYS A 28 7.81 12.28 8.78
N LEU A 29 7.68 11.24 7.96
CA LEU A 29 8.75 10.73 7.12
C LEU A 29 8.84 11.44 5.75
N LYS A 30 7.92 12.38 5.45
CA LYS A 30 7.81 13.05 4.14
C LYS A 30 7.82 12.04 2.99
N ILE A 31 7.01 10.99 3.13
CA ILE A 31 6.87 9.96 2.10
C ILE A 31 6.08 10.56 0.94
N ASP A 32 6.61 10.42 -0.27
CA ASP A 32 5.92 10.85 -1.48
C ASP A 32 4.98 9.77 -2.00
N PHE A 33 5.39 8.51 -1.87
CA PHE A 33 4.57 7.36 -2.23
C PHE A 33 4.78 6.21 -1.26
N LEU A 34 3.68 5.56 -0.87
CA LEU A 34 3.70 4.36 -0.02
C LEU A 34 2.79 3.31 -0.64
N CYS A 35 3.35 2.13 -0.90
CA CYS A 35 2.60 0.98 -1.39
C CYS A 35 2.58 -0.10 -0.31
N ALA A 36 1.48 -0.84 -0.16
CA ALA A 36 1.43 -2.01 0.70
C ALA A 36 0.49 -3.07 0.15
N SER A 37 0.93 -4.33 0.14
CA SER A 37 0.04 -5.47 -0.09
C SER A 37 -0.89 -5.68 1.11
N VAL A 38 -2.18 -5.89 0.88
CA VAL A 38 -3.17 -5.98 1.97
C VAL A 38 -3.24 -7.35 2.65
N HIS A 39 -2.75 -8.41 2.01
CA HIS A 39 -2.84 -9.79 2.50
C HIS A 39 -1.87 -10.16 3.63
N LYS A 40 -1.09 -9.19 4.13
CA LYS A 40 -0.21 -9.38 5.28
C LYS A 40 -0.86 -8.78 6.52
N TRP A 41 -0.24 -7.74 7.08
CA TRP A 41 -0.64 -7.11 8.33
C TRP A 41 -1.87 -6.21 8.24
N LEU A 42 -2.51 -6.13 7.06
CA LEU A 42 -3.75 -5.39 6.84
C LEU A 42 -4.98 -6.31 6.73
N HIS A 43 -4.79 -7.63 6.90
CA HIS A 43 -5.87 -8.61 6.97
C HIS A 43 -6.83 -8.63 5.77
N GLY A 44 -6.38 -8.15 4.61
CA GLY A 44 -7.13 -8.21 3.36
C GLY A 44 -6.88 -9.50 2.57
N PRO A 45 -7.59 -9.70 1.45
CA PRO A 45 -7.37 -10.83 0.55
C PRO A 45 -6.14 -10.62 -0.35
N TYR A 46 -5.67 -11.70 -0.98
CA TYR A 46 -4.74 -11.61 -2.11
C TYR A 46 -5.39 -10.88 -3.30
N GLY A 47 -4.57 -10.24 -4.14
CA GLY A 47 -5.04 -9.54 -5.34
C GLY A 47 -5.41 -8.07 -5.15
N ALA A 48 -5.10 -7.49 -3.98
CA ALA A 48 -5.28 -6.06 -3.73
C ALA A 48 -4.06 -5.44 -3.04
N CYS A 49 -3.85 -4.14 -3.27
CA CYS A 49 -2.85 -3.31 -2.62
C CYS A 49 -3.41 -1.93 -2.33
N LEU A 50 -2.77 -1.21 -1.41
CA LEU A 50 -3.04 0.19 -1.14
C LEU A 50 -1.87 1.03 -1.65
N LEU A 51 -2.20 2.19 -2.20
CA LEU A 51 -1.26 3.22 -2.60
C LEU A 51 -1.65 4.54 -1.94
N TYR A 52 -0.72 5.12 -1.19
CA TYR A 52 -0.74 6.53 -0.87
C TYR A 52 0.17 7.26 -1.86
N ALA A 53 -0.34 8.36 -2.41
CA ALA A 53 0.41 9.27 -3.26
C ALA A 53 0.27 10.70 -2.72
N ASN A 54 1.40 11.40 -2.62
CA ASN A 54 1.46 12.77 -2.11
C ASN A 54 0.53 13.69 -2.92
N PRO A 55 -0.46 14.36 -2.29
CA PRO A 55 -1.40 15.23 -3.00
C PRO A 55 -0.74 16.34 -3.81
N LYS A 56 0.45 16.79 -3.43
CA LYS A 56 1.20 17.83 -4.16
C LYS A 56 1.77 17.35 -5.49
N LEU A 57 1.92 16.04 -5.65
CA LEU A 57 2.51 15.41 -6.82
C LEU A 57 1.46 14.72 -7.68
N VAL A 58 0.46 14.08 -7.06
CA VAL A 58 -0.47 13.16 -7.73
C VAL A 58 -1.19 13.79 -8.92
N ASP A 59 -1.57 15.07 -8.84
CA ASP A 59 -2.31 15.72 -9.93
C ASP A 59 -1.46 15.98 -11.19
N LYS A 60 -0.13 15.86 -11.08
CA LYS A 60 0.82 15.98 -12.20
C LYS A 60 1.14 14.63 -12.84
N MET A 61 0.61 13.52 -12.31
CA MET A 61 0.91 12.18 -12.79
C MET A 61 -0.07 11.72 -13.85
N VAL A 62 0.44 10.87 -14.74
CA VAL A 62 -0.34 10.06 -15.68
C VAL A 62 -0.73 8.76 -14.99
N GLY A 63 -1.99 8.34 -15.11
CA GLY A 63 -2.47 7.10 -14.53
C GLY A 63 -1.82 5.88 -15.19
N PHE A 64 -1.49 4.86 -14.38
CA PHE A 64 -0.91 3.60 -14.87
C PHE A 64 -1.89 2.81 -15.73
N ASP A 65 -3.17 2.91 -15.38
CA ASP A 65 -4.28 2.25 -16.06
C ASP A 65 -5.13 3.28 -16.81
N HIS A 66 -5.33 3.04 -18.11
CA HIS A 66 -6.06 3.92 -19.02
C HIS A 66 -7.56 3.61 -19.12
N HIS A 67 -8.09 2.68 -18.33
CA HIS A 67 -9.50 2.32 -18.29
C HIS A 67 -10.39 3.53 -17.95
N GLU A 68 -11.57 3.57 -18.56
CA GLU A 68 -12.52 4.69 -18.48
C GLU A 68 -13.00 5.00 -17.06
N ARG A 69 -12.96 4.03 -16.14
CA ARG A 69 -13.31 4.22 -14.72
C ARG A 69 -12.39 5.19 -13.98
N ASN A 70 -11.20 5.42 -14.51
CA ASN A 70 -10.26 6.41 -13.96
C ASN A 70 -10.50 7.82 -14.51
N ARG A 71 -11.57 8.04 -15.28
CA ARG A 71 -11.87 9.32 -15.94
C ARG A 71 -12.96 10.11 -15.20
N ILE A 72 -12.95 11.43 -15.41
CA ILE A 72 -13.94 12.33 -14.84
C ILE A 72 -15.34 11.93 -15.35
N GLY A 73 -16.31 11.87 -14.45
CA GLY A 73 -17.70 11.54 -14.79
C GLY A 73 -17.99 10.06 -15.02
N SER A 74 -17.02 9.14 -14.90
CA SER A 74 -17.23 7.70 -15.14
C SER A 74 -17.66 6.91 -13.90
N GLU A 75 -18.53 7.46 -13.04
CA GLU A 75 -18.94 6.81 -11.78
C GLU A 75 -19.73 5.51 -11.98
N GLY A 76 -20.56 5.42 -13.02
CA GLY A 76 -21.41 4.28 -13.32
C GLY A 76 -21.54 4.01 -14.81
N ASP A 77 -22.14 2.88 -15.18
CA ASP A 77 -22.35 2.51 -16.59
C ASP A 77 -23.21 3.52 -17.33
N LYS A 78 -24.18 4.11 -16.65
CA LYS A 78 -25.05 5.17 -17.18
C LYS A 78 -24.29 6.42 -17.63
N ASP A 79 -23.08 6.64 -17.12
CA ASP A 79 -22.29 7.84 -17.40
C ASP A 79 -21.29 7.61 -18.56
N LEU A 80 -21.19 6.36 -19.04
CA LEU A 80 -20.30 5.99 -20.12
C LEU A 80 -21.00 6.15 -21.49
N PRO A 81 -20.28 6.60 -22.52
CA PRO A 81 -20.80 6.80 -23.87
C PRO A 81 -20.98 5.47 -24.62
N PHE A 82 -21.74 4.53 -24.06
CA PHE A 82 -22.01 3.22 -24.69
C PHE A 82 -22.84 3.34 -25.97
N LEU A 83 -23.60 4.43 -26.10
CA LEU A 83 -24.39 4.76 -27.28
C LEU A 83 -23.80 6.03 -27.90
N PHE A 84 -23.55 6.00 -29.21
CA PHE A 84 -23.18 7.19 -29.98
C PHE A 84 -24.23 8.29 -29.74
N GLY A 85 -23.81 9.42 -29.19
CA GLY A 85 -24.67 10.58 -28.89
C GLY A 85 -25.42 10.55 -27.54
N SER A 86 -25.17 9.56 -26.67
CA SER A 86 -25.87 9.43 -25.37
C SER A 86 -25.17 10.09 -24.18
N SER A 87 -23.99 10.66 -24.38
CA SER A 87 -23.34 11.47 -23.36
C SER A 87 -23.07 12.86 -23.92
N ASN A 88 -22.74 13.81 -23.04
CA ASN A 88 -22.25 15.14 -23.43
C ASN A 88 -20.95 15.09 -24.27
N ALA A 89 -20.43 13.90 -24.58
CA ALA A 89 -19.34 13.71 -25.51
C ALA A 89 -19.89 13.43 -26.91
N GLU A 90 -19.89 14.47 -27.75
CA GLU A 90 -19.89 14.31 -29.21
C GLU A 90 -18.68 13.47 -29.70
N ASN A 91 -17.69 13.18 -28.83
CA ASN A 91 -16.34 12.73 -29.16
C ASN A 91 -15.83 11.45 -28.45
N GLY A 92 -16.69 10.58 -27.88
CA GLY A 92 -16.26 9.30 -27.28
C GLY A 92 -15.90 9.36 -25.77
N TYR A 93 -15.02 8.46 -25.30
CA TYR A 93 -14.67 8.36 -23.87
C TYR A 93 -13.87 9.59 -23.38
N GLU A 94 -14.20 10.10 -22.19
CA GLU A 94 -13.45 11.18 -21.52
C GLU A 94 -11.99 10.76 -21.31
N MET A 95 -11.05 11.69 -21.54
CA MET A 95 -9.61 11.41 -21.46
C MET A 95 -8.96 12.00 -20.21
N ARG A 96 -9.61 12.96 -19.55
CA ARG A 96 -9.12 13.57 -18.31
C ARG A 96 -9.30 12.60 -17.15
N TYR A 97 -8.21 12.38 -16.42
CA TYR A 97 -8.21 11.56 -15.21
C TYR A 97 -8.98 12.20 -14.05
N ARG A 98 -9.53 11.36 -13.17
CA ARG A 98 -10.06 11.79 -11.88
C ARG A 98 -8.98 12.50 -11.03
N PRO A 99 -9.34 13.47 -10.19
CA PRO A 99 -8.37 14.14 -9.32
C PRO A 99 -7.82 13.19 -8.24
N GLY A 100 -6.63 13.52 -7.71
CA GLY A 100 -6.06 12.79 -6.59
C GLY A 100 -5.65 11.35 -6.92
N ALA A 101 -5.53 10.50 -5.90
CA ALA A 101 -5.05 9.12 -6.04
C ALA A 101 -5.94 8.21 -6.90
N LEU A 102 -7.21 8.57 -7.14
CA LEU A 102 -8.12 7.79 -7.97
C LEU A 102 -7.61 7.64 -9.42
N ARG A 103 -6.79 8.57 -9.93
CA ARG A 103 -6.17 8.42 -11.26
C ARG A 103 -5.15 7.29 -11.35
N LEU A 104 -4.57 6.89 -10.23
CA LEU A 104 -3.54 5.86 -10.15
C LEU A 104 -4.14 4.48 -9.83
N GLN A 105 -5.46 4.39 -9.69
CA GLN A 105 -6.14 3.14 -9.36
C GLN A 105 -6.21 2.21 -10.57
N ALA A 106 -6.31 0.90 -10.34
CA ALA A 106 -6.79 -0.01 -11.37
C ALA A 106 -8.25 0.37 -11.71
N GLY A 107 -8.54 0.60 -12.99
CA GLY A 107 -9.87 1.08 -13.36
C GLY A 107 -10.89 -0.04 -13.32
N GLY A 108 -10.56 -1.21 -13.91
CA GLY A 108 -11.41 -2.39 -13.88
C GLY A 108 -11.50 -2.97 -12.48
N ARG A 109 -12.70 -2.96 -11.89
CA ARG A 109 -12.97 -3.55 -10.56
C ARG A 109 -13.90 -4.76 -10.70
N PRO A 110 -13.45 -5.86 -11.33
CA PRO A 110 -14.33 -6.99 -11.68
C PRO A 110 -14.77 -7.80 -10.45
N ASN A 111 -14.06 -7.68 -9.32
CA ASN A 111 -14.35 -8.45 -8.12
C ASN A 111 -14.99 -7.54 -7.04
N PRO A 112 -16.31 -7.65 -6.82
CA PRO A 112 -17.02 -6.81 -5.86
C PRO A 112 -16.70 -7.16 -4.39
N VAL A 113 -16.02 -8.28 -4.13
CA VAL A 113 -15.74 -8.79 -2.78
C VAL A 113 -14.40 -8.26 -2.23
N LEU A 114 -13.43 -7.96 -3.11
CA LEU A 114 -12.08 -7.56 -2.68
C LEU A 114 -12.07 -6.32 -1.78
N LEU A 115 -12.72 -5.23 -2.22
CA LEU A 115 -12.68 -3.97 -1.48
C LEU A 115 -13.43 -4.02 -0.14
N PRO A 116 -14.63 -4.65 -0.04
CA PRO A 116 -15.26 -4.90 1.25
C PRO A 116 -14.36 -5.68 2.22
N MET A 117 -13.71 -6.76 1.77
CA MET A 117 -12.80 -7.51 2.64
C MET A 117 -11.60 -6.68 3.11
N VAL A 118 -11.03 -5.85 2.22
CA VAL A 118 -9.95 -4.91 2.60
C VAL A 118 -10.45 -3.92 3.65
N ALA A 119 -11.66 -3.38 3.49
CA ALA A 119 -12.25 -2.44 4.45
C ALA A 119 -12.40 -3.06 5.84
N GLU A 120 -12.92 -4.29 5.93
CA GLU A 120 -13.05 -5.03 7.19
C GLU A 120 -11.68 -5.31 7.83
N GLY A 121 -10.68 -5.74 7.03
CA GLY A 121 -9.32 -5.96 7.54
C GLY A 121 -8.70 -4.68 8.13
N LEU A 122 -8.89 -3.54 7.47
CA LEU A 122 -8.42 -2.24 7.97
C LEU A 122 -9.19 -1.80 9.22
N ALA A 123 -10.51 -2.00 9.27
CA ALA A 123 -11.30 -1.73 10.47
C ALA A 123 -10.79 -2.52 11.66
N GLN A 124 -10.48 -3.81 11.48
CA GLN A 124 -9.92 -4.65 12.53
C GLN A 124 -8.54 -4.16 13.02
N VAL A 125 -7.66 -3.74 12.11
CA VAL A 125 -6.34 -3.18 12.47
C VAL A 125 -6.49 -1.88 13.26
N LEU A 126 -7.44 -1.01 12.87
CA LEU A 126 -7.73 0.22 13.59
C LEU A 126 -8.31 -0.06 14.98
N GLU A 127 -9.20 -1.05 15.08
CA GLU A 127 -9.77 -1.50 16.36
C GLU A 127 -8.66 -2.03 17.29
N TRP A 128 -7.77 -2.89 16.79
CA TRP A 128 -6.65 -3.42 17.59
C TRP A 128 -5.60 -2.37 17.92
N GLY A 129 -5.46 -1.34 17.08
CA GLY A 129 -4.49 -0.26 17.25
C GLY A 129 -3.06 -0.71 16.94
N VAL A 130 -2.45 -0.07 15.95
CA VAL A 130 -1.10 -0.43 15.45
C VAL A 130 -0.02 -0.39 16.55
N GLU A 131 -0.10 0.55 17.49
CA GLU A 131 0.84 0.64 18.62
C GLU A 131 0.76 -0.59 19.55
N ARG A 132 -0.46 -1.09 19.79
CA ARG A 132 -0.67 -2.28 20.64
C ARG A 132 -0.20 -3.54 19.92
N VAL A 133 -0.51 -3.66 18.62
CA VAL A 133 0.01 -4.73 17.76
C VAL A 133 1.54 -4.76 17.81
N ALA A 134 2.19 -3.61 17.56
CA ALA A 134 3.64 -3.49 17.59
C ALA A 134 4.24 -3.87 18.95
N SER A 135 3.61 -3.42 20.05
CA SER A 135 4.05 -3.72 21.41
C SER A 135 3.98 -5.21 21.71
N MET A 136 2.87 -5.87 21.34
CA MET A 136 2.72 -7.31 21.53
C MET A 136 3.68 -8.12 20.68
N LEU A 137 3.88 -7.72 19.41
CA LEU A 137 4.86 -8.34 18.53
C LEU A 137 6.26 -8.29 19.13
N ARG A 138 6.69 -7.14 19.69
CA ARG A 138 8.00 -7.02 20.36
C ARG A 138 8.15 -7.98 21.54
N ILE A 139 7.11 -8.14 22.36
CA ILE A 139 7.13 -9.09 23.49
C ILE A 139 7.33 -10.52 22.97
N MET A 140 6.54 -10.90 21.95
CA MET A 140 6.59 -12.25 21.38
C MET A 140 7.92 -12.54 20.69
N THR A 141 8.40 -11.63 19.84
CA THR A 141 9.67 -11.81 19.13
C THR A 141 10.86 -11.81 20.08
N SER A 142 10.83 -11.03 21.17
CA SER A 142 11.87 -11.06 22.21
C SER A 142 11.91 -12.42 22.93
N LYS A 143 10.74 -13.00 23.26
CA LYS A 143 10.67 -14.34 23.85
C LYS A 143 11.21 -15.41 22.90
N ILE A 144 10.84 -15.35 21.62
CA ILE A 144 11.34 -16.27 20.59
C ILE A 144 12.86 -16.14 20.45
N GLN A 145 13.38 -14.91 20.40
CA GLN A 145 14.81 -14.64 20.31
C GLN A 145 15.57 -15.21 21.52
N ALA A 146 15.07 -14.98 22.74
CA ALA A 146 15.68 -15.52 23.97
C ALA A 146 15.67 -17.06 23.98
N GLY A 147 14.55 -17.67 23.60
CA GLY A 147 14.43 -19.12 23.50
C GLY A 147 15.39 -19.71 22.46
N ALA A 148 15.49 -19.08 21.27
CA ALA A 148 16.41 -19.51 20.23
C ALA A 148 17.89 -19.39 20.65
N ALA A 149 18.26 -18.35 21.38
CA ALA A 149 19.62 -18.17 21.89
C ALA A 149 20.02 -19.22 22.95
N ALA A 150 19.05 -19.73 23.71
CA ALA A 150 19.28 -20.78 24.70
C ALA A 150 19.40 -22.19 24.07
N MET A 151 19.04 -22.34 22.79
CA MET A 151 19.17 -23.62 22.07
C MET A 151 20.59 -23.77 21.50
N VAL A 152 21.13 -24.99 21.57
CA VAL A 152 22.32 -25.36 20.77
C VAL A 152 21.88 -25.49 19.32
N ILE A 153 21.89 -24.36 18.60
CA ILE A 153 21.58 -24.36 17.18
C ILE A 153 22.81 -24.90 16.44
N PRO A 154 22.68 -25.98 15.63
CA PRO A 154 23.78 -26.49 14.82
C PRO A 154 24.39 -25.38 13.95
N SER A 155 25.73 -25.34 13.88
CA SER A 155 26.49 -24.27 13.21
C SER A 155 26.06 -24.01 11.75
N GLN A 156 25.55 -25.03 11.07
CA GLN A 156 25.01 -24.94 9.71
C GLN A 156 23.76 -24.04 9.61
N VAL A 157 22.90 -24.03 10.63
CA VAL A 157 21.67 -23.20 10.68
C VAL A 157 22.01 -21.75 11.00
N VAL A 158 23.02 -21.50 11.84
CA VAL A 158 23.50 -20.14 12.17
C VAL A 158 24.09 -19.44 10.94
N ALA A 159 24.81 -20.17 10.08
CA ALA A 159 25.41 -19.63 8.85
C ALA A 159 24.37 -19.17 7.81
N LEU A 160 23.20 -19.82 7.76
CA LEU A 160 22.08 -19.44 6.89
C LEU A 160 21.38 -18.15 7.35
N ASN A 161 21.20 -17.98 8.66
CA ASN A 161 20.54 -16.79 9.23
C ASN A 161 21.41 -15.53 9.17
N ARG A 162 22.73 -15.66 9.28
CA ARG A 162 23.64 -14.50 9.30
C ARG A 162 23.55 -13.64 8.03
N LYS A 163 23.39 -14.28 6.86
CA LYS A 163 23.20 -13.58 5.57
C LYS A 163 21.89 -12.76 5.51
N HIS A 164 20.83 -13.17 6.20
CA HIS A 164 19.56 -12.45 6.24
C HIS A 164 19.53 -11.37 7.33
N VAL A 165 20.18 -11.61 8.48
CA VAL A 165 20.20 -10.68 9.62
C VAL A 165 21.16 -9.50 9.37
N ASP A 166 22.32 -9.74 8.77
CA ASP A 166 23.29 -8.67 8.49
C ASP A 166 22.72 -7.68 7.44
N ALA A 167 21.89 -8.14 6.50
CA ALA A 167 21.21 -7.28 5.53
C ALA A 167 20.18 -6.31 6.15
N VAL A 168 19.70 -6.59 7.37
CA VAL A 168 18.71 -5.75 8.08
C VAL A 168 19.38 -4.83 9.11
N ARG A 169 20.61 -5.13 9.53
CA ARG A 169 21.35 -4.35 10.53
C ARG A 169 21.94 -3.04 10.00
N ASP A 170 22.11 -2.95 8.67
CA ASP A 170 22.71 -1.80 7.98
C ASP A 170 21.67 -0.84 7.35
N ILE A 171 20.40 -0.94 7.76
CA ILE A 171 19.30 -0.01 7.38
C ILE A 171 18.89 0.81 8.60
#